data_AF-A0A167X348-F1
#
_entry.id   AF-A0A167X348-F1
#
_cell.length_a   1.000
_cell.length_b   1.000
_cell.length_c   1.000
_cell.angle_alpha   90.00
_cell.angle_beta   90.00
_cell.angle_gamma   90.00
#
_symmetry.space_group_name_H-M   'P 1'
#
loop_
_entity.id
_entity.type
_entity.pdbx_description
1 polymer ?
#
loop_
_entity_poly.entity_id
_entity_poly.type
_entity_poly.pdbx_seq_one_letter_code
_entity_poly.pdbx_strand_id
1 'polypeptide(L)'
;MEYATPPPIVVHSSSNAAHVDSTCRQLDLSVDDFHELRRQSASAAENAYCPYSQFPVGAAVLTRERVALGRAVFEGHRDFKALAVLAAAAPSNMPSSPCGMCRQFIREFCELDMPVLMFTKDGHYVAVKLGVLLPLSFGPDALGPRP
;
A
#
# COMPACT_ATOMS: atom_id res chain seq x y z
N MET A 1 2.85 -3.02 -29.79
CA MET A 1 3.14 -3.22 -28.36
C MET A 1 1.81 -3.42 -27.69
N GLU A 2 1.41 -4.67 -27.46
CA GLU A 2 0.12 -4.99 -26.83
C GLU A 2 0.19 -4.58 -25.36
N TYR A 3 -0.62 -3.60 -24.98
CA TYR A 3 -0.84 -3.26 -23.59
C TYR A 3 -1.79 -4.31 -23.02
N ALA A 4 -1.26 -5.21 -22.19
CA ALA A 4 -2.09 -6.13 -21.42
C ALA A 4 -3.08 -5.28 -20.59
N THR A 5 -4.36 -5.58 -20.72
CA THR A 5 -5.39 -4.91 -19.93
C THR A 5 -5.11 -5.19 -18.45
N PRO A 6 -5.08 -4.16 -17.58
CA PRO A 6 -4.83 -4.40 -16.17
C PRO A 6 -5.92 -5.33 -15.61
N PRO A 7 -5.56 -6.27 -14.71
CA PRO A 7 -6.53 -7.19 -14.15
C PRO A 7 -7.66 -6.43 -13.45
N PRO A 8 -8.89 -6.98 -13.44
CA PRO A 8 -10.00 -6.34 -12.76
C PRO A 8 -9.68 -6.17 -11.26
N ILE A 9 -9.91 -4.96 -10.76
CA ILE A 9 -9.70 -4.64 -9.34
C ILE A 9 -10.86 -5.25 -8.55
N VAL A 10 -10.53 -6.21 -7.67
CA VAL A 10 -11.50 -6.87 -6.79
C VAL A 10 -11.51 -6.19 -5.43
N VAL A 11 -12.70 -5.81 -4.97
CA VAL A 11 -12.91 -5.26 -3.63
C VAL A 11 -13.23 -6.41 -2.68
N HIS A 12 -12.44 -6.51 -1.62
CA HIS A 12 -12.62 -7.47 -0.54
C HIS A 12 -13.17 -6.79 0.72
N SER A 13 -13.65 -7.61 1.64
CA SER A 13 -14.16 -7.16 2.94
C SER A 13 -13.28 -7.73 4.05
N SER A 14 -12.78 -6.87 4.92
CA SER A 14 -11.93 -7.22 6.07
C SER A 14 -12.68 -7.90 7.21
N SER A 15 -14.01 -7.90 7.19
CA SER A 15 -14.83 -8.66 8.14
C SER A 15 -15.06 -10.12 7.70
N ASN A 16 -14.75 -10.45 6.44
CA ASN A 16 -14.85 -11.82 5.94
C ASN A 16 -13.49 -12.51 6.07
N ALA A 17 -13.40 -13.49 6.97
CA ALA A 17 -12.19 -14.26 7.22
C ALA A 17 -11.65 -14.96 5.95
N ALA A 18 -12.52 -15.45 5.07
CA ALA A 18 -12.09 -16.10 3.83
C ALA A 18 -11.40 -15.12 2.86
N HIS A 19 -11.84 -13.85 2.83
CA HIS A 19 -11.18 -12.82 2.03
C HIS A 19 -9.79 -12.50 2.57
N VAL A 20 -9.69 -12.32 3.90
CA VAL A 20 -8.42 -12.03 4.57
C VAL A 20 -7.45 -13.19 4.39
N ASP A 21 -7.88 -14.43 4.62
CA ASP A 21 -7.07 -15.64 4.44
C ASP A 21 -6.57 -15.78 2.99
N SER A 22 -7.45 -15.54 2.01
CA SER A 22 -7.06 -15.59 0.59
C SER A 22 -6.02 -14.52 0.26
N THR A 23 -6.20 -13.29 0.74
CA THR A 23 -5.24 -12.20 0.55
C THR A 23 -3.90 -12.51 1.21
N CYS A 24 -3.92 -13.02 2.45
CA CYS A 24 -2.73 -13.39 3.21
C CYS A 24 -1.91 -14.45 2.48
N ARG A 25 -2.57 -15.51 1.96
CA ARG A 25 -1.91 -16.55 1.16
C ARG A 25 -1.34 -16.01 -0.15
N GLN A 26 -2.05 -15.10 -0.81
CA GLN A 26 -1.61 -14.53 -2.09
C GLN A 26 -0.40 -13.59 -1.94
N LEU A 27 -0.31 -12.88 -0.81
CA LEU A 27 0.71 -11.86 -0.57
C LEU A 27 1.82 -12.33 0.38
N ASP A 28 1.83 -13.60 0.79
CA ASP A 28 2.76 -14.16 1.78
C ASP A 28 2.81 -13.34 3.09
N LEU A 29 1.63 -13.00 3.61
CA LEU A 29 1.44 -12.26 4.87
C LEU A 29 0.76 -13.15 5.91
N SER A 30 1.04 -12.90 7.19
CA SER A 30 0.23 -13.47 8.27
C SER A 30 -1.06 -12.66 8.48
N VAL A 31 -2.09 -13.29 9.03
CA VAL A 31 -3.35 -12.60 9.38
C VAL A 31 -3.11 -11.49 10.41
N ASP A 32 -2.19 -11.71 11.34
CA ASP A 32 -1.77 -10.70 12.31
C ASP A 32 -1.12 -9.50 11.62
N ASP A 33 -0.23 -9.73 10.65
CA ASP A 33 0.40 -8.66 9.87
C ASP A 33 -0.64 -7.84 9.08
N PHE A 34 -1.66 -8.49 8.53
CA PHE A 34 -2.76 -7.82 7.84
C PHE A 34 -3.54 -6.89 8.78
N HIS A 35 -3.92 -7.39 9.96
CA HIS A 35 -4.64 -6.60 10.96
C HIS A 35 -3.78 -5.45 11.50
N GLU A 36 -2.49 -5.70 11.70
CA GLU A 36 -1.52 -4.70 12.13
C GLU A 36 -1.38 -3.57 11.12
N LEU A 37 -1.22 -3.92 9.83
CA LEU A 37 -1.16 -2.95 8.74
C LEU A 37 -2.41 -2.06 8.67
N ARG A 38 -3.59 -2.65 8.84
CA ARG A 38 -4.85 -1.90 8.89
C ARG A 38 -4.89 -0.96 10.11
N ARG A 39 -4.52 -1.46 11.29
CA ARG A 39 -4.53 -0.69 12.54
C ARG A 39 -3.57 0.50 12.49
N GLN A 40 -2.35 0.27 12.00
CA GLN A 40 -1.32 1.31 11.91
C GLN A 40 -1.67 2.37 10.86
N SER A 41 -2.21 1.96 9.69
CA SER A 41 -2.64 2.93 8.67
C SER A 41 -3.83 3.76 9.13
N ALA A 42 -4.76 3.18 9.91
CA ALA A 42 -5.85 3.91 10.56
C ALA A 42 -5.32 4.94 11.58
N SER A 43 -4.45 4.51 12.50
CA SER A 43 -3.87 5.40 13.52
C SER A 43 -3.04 6.54 12.90
N ALA A 44 -2.31 6.26 11.82
CA ALA A 44 -1.59 7.30 11.07
C ALA A 44 -2.55 8.32 10.44
N ALA A 45 -3.71 7.89 9.94
CA ALA A 45 -4.71 8.78 9.36
C ALA A 45 -5.34 9.69 10.42
N GLU A 46 -5.59 9.20 11.64
CA GLU A 46 -6.14 9.98 12.76
C GLU A 46 -5.22 11.14 13.17
N ASN A 47 -3.91 10.97 13.01
CA ASN A 47 -2.90 11.97 13.34
C ASN A 47 -2.51 12.86 12.15
N ALA A 48 -3.19 12.75 11.01
CA ALA A 48 -2.82 13.47 9.80
C ALA A 48 -3.14 14.97 9.89
N TYR A 49 -2.11 15.81 9.79
CA TYR A 49 -2.28 17.26 9.69
C TYR A 49 -2.61 17.68 8.24
N CYS A 50 -3.87 18.02 7.98
CA CYS A 50 -4.37 18.33 6.63
C CYS A 50 -5.36 19.52 6.60
N PRO A 51 -4.93 20.74 6.99
CA PRO A 51 -5.84 21.87 7.21
C PRO A 51 -6.54 22.37 5.92
N TYR A 52 -5.94 22.15 4.76
CA TYR A 52 -6.47 22.61 3.48
C TYR A 52 -7.41 21.58 2.81
N SER A 53 -6.94 20.34 2.65
CA SER A 53 -7.71 19.30 1.98
C SER A 53 -8.79 18.69 2.88
N GLN A 54 -8.59 18.76 4.20
CA GLN A 54 -9.42 18.08 5.20
C GLN A 54 -9.58 16.58 4.88
N PHE A 55 -8.57 16.00 4.23
CA PHE A 55 -8.58 14.64 3.72
C PHE A 55 -7.45 13.82 4.37
N PRO A 56 -7.64 13.33 5.60
CA PRO A 56 -6.65 12.54 6.31
C PRO A 56 -6.35 11.20 5.60
N VAL A 57 -5.08 11.00 5.28
CA VAL A 57 -4.53 9.75 4.71
C VAL A 57 -3.42 9.25 5.61
N GLY A 58 -3.51 8.00 6.02
CA GLY A 58 -2.49 7.28 6.75
C GLY A 58 -1.90 6.16 5.91
N ALA A 59 -0.59 5.96 6.03
CA ALA A 59 0.09 4.84 5.41
C ALA A 59 0.92 4.11 6.46
N ALA A 60 0.92 2.78 6.41
CA ALA A 60 1.75 1.93 7.22
C ALA A 60 2.55 1.00 6.32
N VAL A 61 3.75 0.66 6.75
CA VAL A 61 4.58 -0.32 6.06
C VAL A 61 4.97 -1.40 7.04
N LEU A 62 4.94 -2.63 6.54
CA LEU A 62 5.44 -3.77 7.25
C LEU A 62 6.89 -4.00 6.81
N THR A 63 7.82 -3.54 7.63
CA THR A 63 9.21 -4.05 7.61
C THR A 63 9.31 -5.25 8.55
N ARG A 64 10.47 -5.92 8.60
CA ARG A 64 10.78 -6.86 9.71
C ARG A 64 10.55 -6.24 11.10
N GLU A 65 10.61 -4.91 11.20
CA GLU A 65 10.55 -4.13 12.43
C GLU A 65 9.25 -3.29 12.55
N ARG A 66 8.28 -3.48 11.65
CA ARG A 66 6.93 -2.85 11.67
C ARG A 66 6.93 -1.31 11.67
N VAL A 67 7.71 -0.68 10.78
CA VAL A 67 7.88 0.78 10.70
C VAL A 67 7.26 1.38 9.42
N ALA A 68 6.62 2.55 9.52
CA ALA A 68 6.07 3.32 8.39
C ALA A 68 7.15 3.75 7.36
N LEU A 69 6.85 3.72 6.05
CA LEU A 69 7.86 3.79 4.96
C LEU A 69 8.90 4.90 5.11
N GLY A 70 8.47 6.15 5.29
CA GLY A 70 9.39 7.30 5.37
C GLY A 70 10.31 7.24 6.59
N ARG A 71 9.75 6.81 7.73
CA ARG A 71 10.52 6.58 8.95
C ARG A 71 11.44 5.36 8.80
N ALA A 72 10.96 4.31 8.15
CA ALA A 72 11.71 3.09 7.92
C ALA A 72 12.93 3.33 7.03
N VAL A 73 12.77 4.09 5.95
CA VAL A 73 13.87 4.48 5.07
C VAL A 73 14.91 5.31 5.83
N PHE A 74 14.45 6.28 6.64
CA PHE A 74 15.32 7.12 7.48
C PHE A 74 16.07 6.32 8.56
N GLU A 75 15.39 5.37 9.20
CA GLU A 75 15.97 4.46 10.22
C GLU A 75 16.84 3.36 9.60
N GLY A 76 17.00 3.33 8.28
CA GLY A 76 17.92 2.42 7.59
C GLY A 76 17.33 1.09 7.17
N HIS A 77 16.03 0.85 7.35
CA HIS A 77 15.39 -0.36 6.86
C HIS A 77 15.34 -0.37 5.33
N ARG A 78 15.61 -1.55 4.76
CA ARG A 78 15.61 -1.81 3.31
C ARG A 78 14.76 -3.02 2.90
N ASP A 79 14.31 -3.82 3.88
CA ASP A 79 13.46 -5.00 3.68
C ASP A 79 11.98 -4.65 3.94
N PHE A 80 11.19 -4.53 2.87
CA PHE A 80 9.76 -4.22 2.93
C PHE A 80 8.93 -5.43 2.50
N LYS A 81 7.92 -5.80 3.29
CA LYS A 81 7.02 -6.93 2.99
C LYS A 81 5.70 -6.48 2.35
N ALA A 82 5.11 -5.41 2.87
CA ALA A 82 3.84 -4.88 2.35
C ALA A 82 3.63 -3.43 2.77
N LEU A 83 2.87 -2.70 1.98
CA LEU A 83 2.41 -1.34 2.23
C LEU A 83 0.89 -1.36 2.42
N ALA A 84 0.41 -0.69 3.44
CA ALA A 84 -1.00 -0.38 3.62
C ALA A 84 -1.26 1.12 3.53
N VAL A 85 -2.33 1.50 2.85
CA VAL A 85 -2.82 2.88 2.73
C VAL A 85 -4.27 2.90 3.19
N LEU A 86 -4.62 3.88 4.01
CA LEU A 86 -5.98 4.13 4.44
C LEU A 86 -6.27 5.63 4.32
N ALA A 87 -7.38 5.97 3.67
CA ALA A 87 -7.90 7.34 3.67
C ALA A 87 -9.15 7.40 4.55
N ALA A 88 -9.08 8.15 5.64
CA ALA A 88 -10.14 8.17 6.66
C ALA A 88 -11.37 9.00 6.22
N ALA A 89 -11.19 9.92 5.26
CA ALA A 89 -12.26 10.80 4.77
C ALA A 89 -12.75 10.49 3.35
N ALA A 90 -12.37 9.34 2.77
CA ALA A 90 -12.85 8.95 1.44
C ALA A 90 -14.40 8.83 1.43
N PRO A 91 -15.10 9.54 0.52
CA PRO A 91 -16.57 9.58 0.49
C PRO A 91 -17.22 8.31 -0.10
N SER A 92 -16.44 7.29 -0.49
CA SER A 92 -16.94 6.11 -1.20
C SER A 92 -16.46 4.79 -0.61
N ASN A 93 -17.20 3.75 -0.94
CA ASN A 93 -16.88 2.31 -0.81
C ASN A 93 -15.63 1.86 -1.60
N MET A 94 -14.90 2.79 -2.21
CA MET A 94 -13.72 2.52 -3.00
C MET A 94 -12.48 3.09 -2.28
N PRO A 95 -11.45 2.29 -2.03
CA PRO A 95 -10.28 2.75 -1.29
C PRO A 95 -9.48 3.77 -2.10
N SER A 96 -8.92 4.76 -1.41
CA SER A 96 -8.13 5.81 -2.07
C SER A 96 -6.80 5.25 -2.52
N SER A 97 -6.57 5.28 -3.83
CA SER A 97 -5.31 4.87 -4.42
C SER A 97 -4.19 5.86 -4.08
N PRO A 98 -2.95 5.41 -3.83
CA PRO A 98 -1.82 6.33 -3.63
C PRO A 98 -1.64 7.24 -4.85
N CYS A 99 -1.28 8.50 -4.62
CA CYS A 99 -1.03 9.45 -5.71
C CYS A 99 0.23 9.06 -6.50
N GLY A 100 0.42 9.62 -7.70
CA GLY A 100 1.55 9.28 -8.58
C GLY A 100 2.92 9.48 -7.92
N MET A 101 3.09 10.55 -7.14
CA MET A 101 4.33 10.81 -6.40
C MET A 101 4.61 9.73 -5.36
N CYS A 102 3.59 9.29 -4.61
CA CYS A 102 3.76 8.20 -3.65
C CYS A 102 4.12 6.88 -4.35
N ARG A 103 3.45 6.56 -5.46
CA ARG A 103 3.76 5.35 -6.25
C ARG A 103 5.22 5.36 -6.71
N GLN A 104 5.71 6.50 -7.21
CA GLN A 104 7.09 6.66 -7.64
C GLN A 104 8.07 6.58 -6.48
N PHE A 105 7.74 7.20 -5.33
CA PHE A 105 8.55 7.09 -4.11
C PHE A 105 8.66 5.65 -3.62
N ILE A 106 7.57 4.88 -3.66
CA ILE A 106 7.60 3.46 -3.28
C ILE A 106 8.50 2.68 -4.25
N ARG A 107 8.44 2.97 -5.57
CA ARG A 107 9.25 2.30 -6.60
C ARG A 107 10.76 2.53 -6.42
N GLU A 108 11.17 3.60 -5.76
CA GLU A 108 12.58 3.85 -5.42
C GLU A 108 13.14 2.76 -4.48
N PHE A 109 12.30 2.25 -3.57
CA PHE A 109 12.73 1.36 -2.49
C PHE A 109 12.17 -0.06 -2.59
N CYS A 110 11.19 -0.28 -3.47
CA CYS A 110 10.45 -1.54 -3.57
C CYS A 110 10.32 -2.00 -5.03
N GLU A 111 10.26 -3.31 -5.21
CA GLU A 111 10.02 -3.93 -6.51
C GLU A 111 8.54 -3.84 -6.95
N LEU A 112 8.29 -4.09 -8.23
CA LEU A 112 6.93 -4.02 -8.79
C LEU A 112 5.98 -5.09 -8.25
N ASP A 113 6.52 -6.12 -7.60
CA ASP A 113 5.75 -7.15 -6.91
C ASP A 113 5.29 -6.75 -5.50
N MET A 114 5.77 -5.60 -4.99
CA MET A 114 5.44 -5.07 -3.67
C MET A 114 3.92 -5.01 -3.45
N PRO A 115 3.40 -5.71 -2.42
CA PRO A 115 1.99 -5.66 -2.08
C PRO A 115 1.55 -4.29 -1.56
N VAL A 116 0.45 -3.78 -2.12
CA VAL A 116 -0.22 -2.55 -1.71
C VAL A 116 -1.66 -2.85 -1.33
N LEU A 117 -1.96 -2.75 -0.03
CA LEU A 117 -3.30 -2.87 0.52
C LEU A 117 -3.92 -1.49 0.71
N MET A 118 -5.06 -1.24 0.10
CA MET A 118 -5.76 0.04 0.18
C MET A 118 -7.07 -0.19 0.92
N PHE A 119 -7.19 0.35 2.14
CA PHE A 119 -8.33 0.16 3.03
C PHE A 119 -9.31 1.34 2.95
N THR A 120 -10.60 1.04 3.07
CA THR A 120 -11.66 2.02 3.33
C THR A 120 -11.96 2.08 4.83
N LYS A 121 -12.57 3.19 5.26
CA LYS A 121 -13.11 3.33 6.62
C LYS A 121 -14.16 2.27 6.97
N ASP A 122 -14.91 1.80 5.98
CA ASP A 122 -16.00 0.82 6.14
C ASP A 122 -15.49 -0.63 6.20
N GLY A 123 -14.18 -0.83 6.27
CA GLY A 123 -13.56 -2.15 6.35
C GLY A 123 -13.55 -2.92 5.03
N HIS A 124 -13.73 -2.25 3.89
CA HIS A 124 -13.43 -2.84 2.58
C HIS A 124 -11.97 -2.58 2.22
N TYR A 125 -11.40 -3.39 1.35
CA TYR A 125 -10.04 -3.18 0.89
C TYR A 125 -9.81 -3.72 -0.51
N VAL A 126 -8.78 -3.18 -1.17
CA VAL A 126 -8.24 -3.68 -2.42
C VAL A 126 -6.78 -4.04 -2.19
N ALA A 127 -6.37 -5.22 -2.64
CA ALA A 127 -5.00 -5.69 -2.57
C ALA A 127 -4.45 -5.86 -3.99
N VAL A 128 -3.41 -5.10 -4.34
CA VAL A 128 -2.76 -5.16 -5.66
C VAL A 128 -1.25 -5.05 -5.50
N LYS A 129 -0.51 -5.50 -6.53
CA LYS A 129 0.94 -5.26 -6.60
C LYS A 129 1.23 -3.86 -7.14
N LEU A 130 2.36 -3.28 -6.76
CA LEU A 130 2.78 -1.94 -7.19
C LEU A 130 2.78 -1.78 -8.72
N GLY A 131 3.18 -2.79 -9.48
CA GLY A 131 3.19 -2.75 -10.95
C GLY A 131 1.81 -2.57 -11.59
N VAL A 132 0.73 -2.94 -10.90
CA VAL A 132 -0.64 -2.65 -11.37
C VAL A 132 -0.97 -1.17 -11.21
N LEU A 133 -0.43 -0.53 -10.17
CA LEU A 133 -0.64 0.90 -9.89
C LEU A 133 0.32 1.80 -10.68
N LEU A 134 1.48 1.30 -11.05
CA LEU A 134 2.52 2.05 -11.78
C LEU A 134 3.00 1.24 -13.02
N PRO A 135 2.13 1.06 -14.03
CA PRO A 135 2.52 0.38 -15.26
C PRO A 135 3.61 1.18 -15.99
N LEU A 136 4.54 0.47 -16.65
CA LEU A 136 5.71 1.06 -17.32
C LEU A 136 6.54 1.97 -16.38
N SER A 137 6.71 1.54 -15.13
CA SER A 137 7.41 2.32 -14.12
C SER A 137 8.83 2.67 -14.56
N PHE A 138 9.24 3.91 -14.29
CA PHE A 138 10.66 4.26 -14.23
C PHE A 138 11.21 3.85 -12.86
N GLY A 139 12.35 3.15 -12.83
CA GLY A 139 12.95 2.65 -11.59
C GLY A 139 14.45 2.42 -11.73
N PRO A 140 15.10 1.79 -10.73
CA PRO A 140 16.55 1.57 -10.72
C PRO A 140 17.09 0.92 -11.98
N ASP A 141 16.33 0.01 -12.59
CA ASP A 141 16.69 -0.69 -13.83
C ASP A 141 16.89 0.26 -15.04
N ALA A 142 16.28 1.44 -15.01
CA ALA A 142 16.39 2.44 -16.06
C ALA A 142 17.57 3.42 -15.88
N LEU A 143 18.26 3.37 -14.73
CA LEU A 143 19.31 4.34 -14.36
C LEU A 143 20.73 3.91 -14.73
N GLY A 144 20.92 2.73 -15.34
CA GLY A 144 22.25 2.19 -15.63
C GLY A 144 23.03 1.79 -14.36
N PRO A 145 24.29 1.33 -14.48
CA PRO A 145 25.08 0.95 -13.32
C PRO A 145 25.30 2.16 -12.39
N ARG A 146 25.08 1.96 -11.08
CA ARG A 146 25.34 2.99 -10.07
C ARG A 146 26.84 3.34 -10.06
N PRO A 147 27.19 4.63 -10.03
CA PRO A 147 28.57 5.08 -9.87
C PRO A 147 29.15 4.71 -8.50
#